data_AF-A0A1F9PZ61-F1
#
_entry.id   AF-A0A1F9PZ61-F1
#
_cell.length_a   1.000
_cell.length_b   1.000
_cell.length_c   1.000
_cell.angle_alpha   90.00
_cell.angle_beta   90.00
_cell.angle_gamma   90.00
#
_symmetry.space_group_name_H-M   'P 1'
#
loop_
_entity.id
_entity.type
_entity.pdbx_description
1 polymer ?
#
loop_
_entity_poly.entity_id
_entity_poly.type
_entity_poly.pdbx_seq_one_letter_code
_entity_poly.pdbx_strand_id
1 'polypeptide(L)'
;MKKPLVYLACGPLHQSGVEILLQRLGLKVENFDKLSLLLSTARKRRPDMVLFELGKVRGDLGRIGADLFKGEAAVLVVLLGDEDNTPVPFPHVRFAPPLDPRALHRLLCERVANYSRLHLRIEMALPGLFVRGDSCQFCEVSNLSAGGAYIKTGVPIGNAGVEFRLLIPLLGMKRELELDSEVVFQVTPNEANNYQQGAGIRFCQPDAESIRQLEDFLRRTTDDDMAPAFFAGTGRADATFVTPMASERPLQSDEVH
;
A
#
# COMPACT_ATOMS: atom_id res chain seq x y z
N MET A 1 9.99 -11.50 -1.19
CA MET A 1 9.87 -10.14 -1.76
C MET A 1 10.02 -9.14 -0.62
N LYS A 2 10.89 -8.14 -0.76
CA LYS A 2 11.12 -7.12 0.28
C LYS A 2 9.90 -6.20 0.35
N LYS A 3 9.30 -6.00 1.54
CA LYS A 3 8.23 -5.01 1.73
C LYS A 3 8.82 -3.59 1.54
N PRO A 4 8.18 -2.69 0.77
CA PRO A 4 8.64 -1.30 0.66
C PRO A 4 8.72 -0.64 2.04
N LEU A 5 9.78 0.10 2.29
CA LEU A 5 10.01 0.87 3.51
C LEU A 5 9.46 2.29 3.33
N VAL A 6 8.53 2.66 4.21
CA VAL A 6 7.86 3.95 4.23
C VAL A 6 8.19 4.69 5.51
N TYR A 7 8.65 5.94 5.39
CA TYR A 7 8.82 6.82 6.54
C TYR A 7 7.64 7.77 6.65
N LEU A 8 7.05 7.84 7.84
CA LEU A 8 5.87 8.63 8.11
C LEU A 8 6.21 9.79 9.05
N ALA A 9 5.88 11.01 8.64
CA ALA A 9 5.95 12.21 9.48
C ALA A 9 4.65 13.01 9.35
N CYS A 10 3.63 12.56 10.08
CA CYS A 10 2.34 13.23 10.21
C CYS A 10 2.16 13.85 11.60
N GLY A 11 1.14 14.69 11.75
CA GLY A 11 0.62 15.12 13.04
C GLY A 11 -0.11 13.97 13.76
N PRO A 12 -0.29 14.07 15.09
CA PRO A 12 -0.83 13.00 15.92
C PRO A 12 -2.25 12.60 15.54
N LEU A 13 -3.04 13.52 14.95
CA LEU A 13 -4.41 13.24 14.52
C LEU A 13 -4.47 12.25 13.35
N HIS A 14 -3.57 12.38 12.38
CA HIS A 14 -3.59 11.56 11.17
C HIS A 14 -2.64 10.34 11.22
N GLN A 15 -1.64 10.38 12.12
CA GLN A 15 -0.56 9.40 12.15
C GLN A 15 -1.06 7.95 12.29
N SER A 16 -1.93 7.68 13.25
CA SER A 16 -2.42 6.31 13.51
C SER A 16 -3.22 5.74 12.34
N GLY A 17 -4.11 6.53 11.73
CA GLY A 17 -4.92 6.09 10.60
C GLY A 17 -4.09 5.81 9.34
N VAL A 18 -3.17 6.72 9.01
CA VAL A 18 -2.26 6.54 7.87
C VAL A 18 -1.35 5.34 8.09
N GLU A 19 -0.80 5.17 9.29
CA GLU A 19 0.05 4.02 9.61
C GLU A 19 -0.70 2.69 9.43
N ILE A 20 -1.91 2.57 10.02
CA ILE A 20 -2.73 1.36 9.91
C ILE A 20 -3.02 1.05 8.44
N LEU A 21 -3.38 2.06 7.66
CA LEU A 21 -3.63 1.91 6.23
C LEU A 21 -2.38 1.38 5.50
N LEU A 22 -1.24 2.03 5.67
CA LEU A 22 0.02 1.65 5.03
C LEU A 22 0.44 0.22 5.42
N GLN A 23 0.29 -0.15 6.69
CA GLN A 23 0.58 -1.51 7.16
C GLN A 23 -0.33 -2.54 6.49
N ARG A 24 -1.63 -2.25 6.34
CA ARG A 24 -2.59 -3.12 5.64
C ARG A 24 -2.31 -3.30 4.16
N LEU A 25 -1.72 -2.29 3.52
CA LEU A 25 -1.19 -2.39 2.16
C LEU A 25 0.08 -3.27 2.08
N GLY A 26 0.53 -3.82 3.20
CA GLY A 26 1.70 -4.68 3.32
C GLY A 26 3.01 -3.91 3.30
N LEU A 27 3.00 -2.62 3.65
CA LEU A 27 4.18 -1.76 3.68
C LEU A 27 4.86 -1.83 5.05
N LYS A 28 6.18 -1.68 5.09
CA LYS A 28 6.93 -1.52 6.34
C LYS A 28 6.95 -0.04 6.69
N VAL A 29 6.27 0.34 7.77
CA VAL A 29 6.15 1.74 8.19
C VAL A 29 7.07 2.03 9.36
N GLU A 30 7.76 3.17 9.32
CA GLU A 30 8.50 3.71 10.47
C GLU A 30 8.07 5.16 10.70
N ASN A 31 7.62 5.45 11.92
CA ASN A 31 7.14 6.77 12.32
C ASN A 31 8.26 7.64 12.86
N PHE A 32 8.20 8.94 12.54
CA PHE A 32 9.14 9.92 13.05
C PHE A 32 8.42 11.17 13.54
N ASP A 33 8.56 11.43 14.84
CA ASP A 33 8.02 12.64 15.46
C ASP A 33 8.83 13.89 15.08
N LYS A 34 10.14 13.72 14.85
CA LYS A 34 11.10 14.79 14.53
C LYS A 34 11.61 14.67 13.11
N LEU A 35 11.43 15.73 12.32
CA LEU A 35 11.89 15.80 10.93
C LEU A 35 13.40 15.58 10.78
N SER A 36 14.20 16.14 11.70
CA SER A 36 15.66 15.98 11.67
C SER A 36 16.12 14.52 11.80
N LEU A 37 15.42 13.72 12.62
CA LEU A 37 15.70 12.30 12.78
C LEU A 37 15.29 11.52 11.52
N LEU A 38 14.11 11.83 10.95
CA LEU A 38 13.67 11.24 9.69
C LEU A 38 14.70 11.46 8.60
N LEU A 39 15.08 12.72 8.35
CA LEU A 39 16.00 13.08 7.26
C LEU A 39 17.37 12.43 7.44
N SER A 40 17.92 12.45 8.66
CA SER A 40 19.21 11.79 8.94
C SER A 40 19.15 10.27 8.78
N THR A 41 18.01 9.65 9.10
CA THR A 41 17.79 8.21 8.91
C THR A 41 17.58 7.87 7.44
N ALA A 42 16.83 8.70 6.70
CA ALA A 42 16.55 8.52 5.28
C ALA A 42 17.83 8.52 4.45
N ARG A 43 18.79 9.38 4.77
CA ARG A 43 20.12 9.39 4.12
C ARG A 43 20.89 8.07 4.31
N LYS A 44 20.73 7.42 5.47
CA LYS A 44 21.44 6.18 5.81
C LYS A 44 20.77 4.93 5.26
N ARG A 45 19.44 4.85 5.38
CA ARG A 45 18.67 3.62 5.12
C ARG A 45 17.90 3.63 3.81
N ARG A 46 17.75 4.80 3.17
CA ARG A 46 17.08 5.02 1.88
C ARG A 46 15.70 4.36 1.80
N PRO A 47 14.65 5.00 2.35
CA PRO A 47 13.29 4.49 2.24
C PRO A 47 12.83 4.49 0.78
N ASP A 48 11.87 3.62 0.45
CA ASP A 48 11.24 3.59 -0.86
C ASP A 48 10.26 4.77 -1.02
N MET A 49 9.63 5.19 0.09
CA MET A 49 8.70 6.32 0.13
C MET A 49 8.83 7.11 1.44
N VAL A 50 8.62 8.42 1.38
CA VAL A 50 8.46 9.29 2.55
C VAL A 50 7.14 10.02 2.42
N LEU A 51 6.34 9.96 3.47
CA LEU A 51 5.04 10.61 3.54
C LEU A 51 5.07 11.69 4.64
N PHE A 52 4.70 12.90 4.25
CA PHE A 52 4.61 14.05 5.14
C PHE A 52 3.20 14.62 5.18
N GLU A 53 2.77 15.09 6.34
CA GLU A 53 1.66 16.04 6.41
C GLU A 53 2.16 17.45 6.08
N LEU A 54 1.60 18.08 5.04
CA LEU A 54 2.06 19.35 4.49
C LEU A 54 2.09 20.46 5.56
N GLY A 55 1.06 20.54 6.40
CA GLY A 55 0.99 21.50 7.50
C GLY A 55 2.16 21.39 8.49
N LYS A 56 2.70 20.18 8.69
CA LYS A 56 3.83 19.91 9.61
C LYS A 56 5.18 20.30 9.02
N VAL A 57 5.31 20.27 7.69
CA VAL A 57 6.61 20.43 7.02
C VAL A 57 6.73 21.68 6.14
N ARG A 58 5.70 22.52 6.08
CA ARG A 58 5.65 23.70 5.20
C ARG A 58 6.89 24.60 5.37
N GLY A 59 7.36 24.83 6.60
CA GLY A 59 8.55 25.65 6.88
C GLY A 59 9.89 24.99 6.52
N ASP A 60 9.90 23.68 6.28
CA ASP A 60 11.12 22.88 6.07
C ASP A 60 11.24 22.30 4.66
N LEU A 61 10.35 22.65 3.72
CA LEU A 61 10.34 22.09 2.36
C LEU A 61 11.70 22.24 1.65
N GLY A 62 12.35 23.40 1.73
CA GLY A 62 13.67 23.59 1.14
C GLY A 62 14.73 22.62 1.70
N ARG A 63 14.69 22.37 3.01
CA ARG A 63 15.58 21.42 3.69
C ARG A 63 15.28 19.97 3.29
N ILE A 64 14.00 19.60 3.21
CA ILE A 64 13.56 18.27 2.76
C ILE A 64 14.06 17.98 1.35
N GLY A 65 13.86 18.93 0.43
CA GLY A 65 14.37 18.85 -0.94
C GLY A 65 15.88 18.65 -0.96
N ALA A 66 16.61 19.47 -0.23
CA ALA A 66 18.07 19.37 -0.14
C ALA A 66 18.55 18.06 0.48
N ASP A 67 17.80 17.43 1.38
CA ASP A 67 18.24 16.25 2.11
C ASP A 67 17.85 14.92 1.46
N LEU A 68 16.67 14.85 0.85
CA LEU A 68 16.16 13.64 0.20
C LEU A 68 16.63 13.50 -1.26
N PHE A 69 16.92 14.61 -1.94
CA PHE A 69 17.29 14.61 -3.36
C PHE A 69 18.77 14.92 -3.62
N LYS A 70 19.62 14.91 -2.58
CA LYS A 70 21.08 14.89 -2.74
C LYS A 70 21.55 13.46 -3.08
N GLY A 71 21.47 13.07 -4.34
CA GLY A 71 21.99 11.79 -4.86
C GLY A 71 21.20 11.24 -6.05
N GLU A 72 21.63 10.09 -6.57
CA GLU A 72 21.06 9.46 -7.78
C GLU A 72 19.78 8.63 -7.53
N ALA A 73 19.50 8.23 -6.28
CA ALA A 73 18.34 7.41 -5.97
C ALA A 73 17.12 8.28 -5.62
N ALA A 74 16.11 8.29 -6.50
CA ALA A 74 14.87 9.01 -6.29
C ALA A 74 14.02 8.31 -5.19
N VAL A 75 13.80 9.00 -4.08
CA VAL A 75 12.82 8.62 -3.06
C VAL A 75 11.45 9.16 -3.48
N LEU A 76 10.40 8.35 -3.39
CA LEU A 76 9.04 8.85 -3.61
C LEU A 76 8.61 9.73 -2.43
N VAL A 77 8.34 11.01 -2.68
CA VAL A 77 7.81 11.92 -1.65
C VAL A 77 6.32 12.14 -1.85
N VAL A 78 5.56 11.84 -0.81
CA VAL A 78 4.11 12.03 -0.75
C VAL A 78 3.78 13.12 0.27
N LEU A 79 2.98 14.10 -0.12
CA LEU A 79 2.48 15.16 0.75
C LEU A 79 0.97 14.98 0.96
N LEU A 80 0.56 14.88 2.22
CA LEU A 80 -0.83 14.86 2.64
C LEU A 80 -1.27 16.26 3.06
N GLY A 81 -2.37 16.72 2.48
CA GLY A 81 -2.95 18.02 2.81
C GLY A 81 -3.76 18.56 1.63
N ASP A 82 -4.55 19.59 1.90
CA ASP A 82 -5.35 20.24 0.88
C ASP A 82 -4.47 20.83 -0.24
N GLU A 83 -5.06 20.97 -1.43
CA GLU A 83 -4.44 21.69 -2.53
C GLU A 83 -4.33 23.17 -2.17
N ASP A 84 -3.21 23.53 -1.55
CA ASP A 84 -2.79 24.92 -1.44
C ASP A 84 -1.76 25.26 -2.52
N ASN A 85 -1.62 26.55 -2.81
CA ASN A 85 -0.61 27.04 -3.75
C ASN A 85 0.80 27.08 -3.13
N THR A 86 1.09 26.27 -2.08
CA THR A 86 2.44 26.23 -1.50
C THR A 86 3.41 25.69 -2.54
N PRO A 87 4.43 26.45 -2.96
CA PRO A 87 5.44 25.95 -3.89
C PRO A 87 6.31 24.90 -3.19
N VAL A 88 6.49 23.75 -3.83
CA VAL A 88 7.33 22.66 -3.32
C VAL A 88 8.52 22.47 -4.27
N PRO A 89 9.76 22.68 -3.81
CA PRO A 89 10.94 22.78 -4.68
C PRO A 89 11.54 21.43 -5.09
N PHE A 90 10.76 20.35 -5.08
CA PHE A 90 11.22 19.00 -5.40
C PHE A 90 10.08 18.10 -5.93
N PRO A 91 10.40 17.02 -6.68
CA PRO A 91 9.40 16.08 -7.18
C PRO A 91 8.58 15.45 -6.05
N HIS A 92 7.27 15.53 -6.14
CA HIS A 92 6.37 15.01 -5.12
C HIS A 92 5.01 14.62 -5.72
N VAL A 93 4.24 13.86 -4.94
CA VAL A 93 2.83 13.57 -5.20
C VAL A 93 2.00 14.10 -4.05
N ARG A 94 0.86 14.71 -4.35
CA ARG A 94 -0.08 15.20 -3.33
C ARG A 94 -1.29 14.29 -3.23
N PHE A 95 -1.76 14.08 -2.01
CA PHE A 95 -3.07 13.51 -1.73
C PHE A 95 -3.83 14.43 -0.79
N ALA A 96 -5.07 14.74 -1.17
CA ALA A 96 -6.04 15.29 -0.25
C ALA A 96 -6.42 14.21 0.79
N PRO A 97 -6.60 14.57 2.08
CA PRO A 97 -7.25 13.70 3.05
C PRO A 97 -8.73 13.47 2.70
N PRO A 98 -9.31 12.27 2.95
CA PRO A 98 -8.62 11.06 3.40
C PRO A 98 -7.77 10.43 2.30
N LEU A 99 -6.66 9.78 2.69
CA LEU A 99 -5.75 9.11 1.76
C LEU A 99 -6.44 7.92 1.08
N ASP A 100 -6.64 7.99 -0.25
CA ASP A 100 -7.22 6.90 -1.03
C ASP A 100 -6.22 5.72 -1.16
N PRO A 101 -6.53 4.54 -0.58
CA PRO A 101 -5.67 3.34 -0.65
C PRO A 101 -5.37 2.89 -2.08
N ARG A 102 -6.31 3.06 -3.00
CA ARG A 102 -6.23 2.58 -4.38
C ARG A 102 -5.33 3.48 -5.22
N ALA A 103 -5.51 4.78 -5.08
CA ALA A 103 -4.63 5.75 -5.71
C ALA A 103 -3.19 5.63 -5.17
N LEU A 104 -3.02 5.40 -3.86
CA LEU A 104 -1.71 5.09 -3.29
C LEU A 104 -1.11 3.78 -3.84
N HIS A 105 -1.90 2.71 -3.94
CA HIS A 105 -1.44 1.44 -4.51
C HIS A 105 -0.96 1.61 -5.96
N ARG A 106 -1.74 2.31 -6.81
CA ARG A 106 -1.34 2.61 -8.19
C ARG A 106 -0.02 3.37 -8.23
N LEU A 107 0.13 4.39 -7.39
CA LEU A 107 1.37 5.15 -7.28
C LEU A 107 2.58 4.26 -6.91
N LEU A 108 2.39 3.33 -5.98
CA LEU A 108 3.44 2.38 -5.60
C LEU A 108 3.84 1.46 -6.76
N CYS A 109 2.86 0.92 -7.50
CA CYS A 109 3.12 0.11 -8.69
C CYS A 109 3.89 0.87 -9.77
N GLU A 110 3.60 2.17 -9.94
CA GLU A 110 4.21 3.00 -10.97
C GLU A 110 5.62 3.48 -10.60
N ARG A 111 5.87 3.77 -9.31
CA ARG A 111 7.06 4.52 -8.89
C ARG A 111 8.04 3.74 -8.04
N VAL A 112 7.63 2.62 -7.44
CA VAL A 112 8.52 1.82 -6.60
C VAL A 112 9.02 0.61 -7.40
N ALA A 113 10.28 0.66 -7.83
CA ALA A 113 10.88 -0.30 -8.78
C ALA A 113 10.73 -1.78 -8.38
N ASN A 114 10.58 -2.09 -7.08
CA ASN A 114 10.44 -3.46 -6.57
C ASN A 114 9.01 -3.82 -6.14
N TYR A 115 8.02 -2.98 -6.46
CA TYR A 115 6.61 -3.22 -6.13
C TYR A 115 5.87 -3.79 -7.36
N SER A 116 5.90 -5.11 -7.53
CA SER A 116 5.35 -5.79 -8.71
C SER A 116 3.92 -6.30 -8.56
N ARG A 117 3.16 -5.80 -7.58
CA ARG A 117 1.80 -6.30 -7.32
C ARG A 117 0.80 -5.61 -8.25
N LEU A 118 0.05 -6.39 -9.03
CA LEU A 118 -0.99 -5.87 -9.92
C LEU A 118 -2.27 -5.51 -9.15
N HIS A 119 -2.63 -6.33 -8.14
CA HIS A 119 -3.85 -6.15 -7.37
C HIS A 119 -3.55 -5.67 -5.95
N LEU A 120 -4.36 -4.72 -5.51
CA LEU A 120 -4.42 -4.26 -4.14
C LEU A 120 -4.68 -5.46 -3.22
N ARG A 121 -3.77 -5.67 -2.27
CA ARG A 121 -3.84 -6.76 -1.30
C ARG A 121 -3.98 -6.18 0.09
N ILE A 122 -5.04 -6.59 0.77
CA ILE A 122 -5.38 -6.11 2.12
C ILE A 122 -5.10 -7.22 3.12
N GLU A 123 -4.29 -6.91 4.13
CA GLU A 123 -4.11 -7.78 5.31
C GLU A 123 -5.43 -7.80 6.12
N MET A 124 -5.91 -9.00 6.45
CA MET A 124 -7.16 -9.24 7.18
C MET A 124 -7.12 -10.60 7.88
N ALA A 125 -8.18 -11.00 8.58
CA ALA A 125 -8.29 -12.32 9.19
C ALA A 125 -9.71 -12.85 9.00
N LEU A 126 -10.02 -13.31 7.78
CA LEU A 126 -11.33 -13.92 7.51
C LEU A 126 -11.24 -15.44 7.70
N PRO A 127 -12.29 -16.08 8.25
CA PRO A 127 -12.41 -17.52 8.12
C PRO A 127 -12.59 -17.89 6.65
N GLY A 128 -12.19 -19.08 6.27
CA GLY A 128 -12.45 -19.65 4.95
C GLY A 128 -12.49 -21.18 5.00
N LEU A 129 -13.03 -21.77 3.95
CA LEU A 129 -13.05 -23.21 3.75
C LEU A 129 -12.41 -23.53 2.41
N PHE A 130 -11.52 -24.50 2.34
CA PHE A 130 -11.09 -25.02 1.06
C PHE A 130 -11.57 -26.46 0.87
N VAL A 131 -12.04 -26.75 -0.34
CA VAL A 131 -12.65 -28.01 -0.73
C VAL A 131 -11.83 -28.63 -1.85
N ARG A 132 -11.43 -29.89 -1.66
CA ARG A 132 -10.70 -30.68 -2.66
C ARG A 132 -11.20 -32.13 -2.65
N GLY A 133 -11.79 -32.56 -3.76
CA GLY A 133 -12.50 -33.84 -3.81
C GLY A 133 -13.58 -33.88 -2.74
N ASP A 134 -13.61 -34.95 -1.95
CA ASP A 134 -14.56 -35.13 -0.84
C ASP A 134 -14.08 -34.52 0.49
N SER A 135 -12.92 -33.84 0.49
CA SER A 135 -12.35 -33.23 1.69
C SER A 135 -12.65 -31.74 1.76
N CYS A 136 -13.02 -31.29 2.96
CA CYS A 136 -13.25 -29.88 3.29
C CYS A 136 -12.46 -29.53 4.55
N GLN A 137 -11.76 -28.39 4.53
CA GLN A 137 -10.85 -27.99 5.60
C GLN A 137 -10.98 -26.50 5.88
N PHE A 138 -10.92 -26.13 7.16
CA PHE A 138 -10.90 -24.73 7.59
C PHE A 138 -9.54 -24.08 7.34
N CYS A 139 -9.58 -22.80 7.00
CA CYS A 139 -8.41 -21.95 6.84
C CYS A 139 -8.71 -20.52 7.31
N GLU A 140 -7.65 -19.73 7.50
CA GLU A 140 -7.74 -18.29 7.71
C GLU A 140 -7.22 -17.57 6.46
N VAL A 141 -8.06 -16.79 5.80
CA VAL A 141 -7.65 -15.86 4.74
C VAL A 141 -7.02 -14.64 5.39
N SER A 142 -5.69 -14.65 5.45
CA SER A 142 -4.90 -13.62 6.14
C SER A 142 -4.53 -12.43 5.25
N ASN A 143 -4.66 -12.60 3.93
CA ASN A 143 -4.51 -11.55 2.95
C ASN A 143 -5.38 -11.82 1.75
N LEU A 144 -6.05 -10.80 1.23
CA LEU A 144 -6.98 -10.93 0.11
C LEU A 144 -6.76 -9.82 -0.94
N SER A 145 -6.87 -10.18 -2.20
CA SER A 145 -6.82 -9.28 -3.37
C SER A 145 -7.78 -9.78 -4.43
N ALA A 146 -8.10 -8.98 -5.45
CA ALA A 146 -8.97 -9.39 -6.55
C ALA A 146 -8.45 -10.63 -7.34
N GLY A 147 -7.15 -10.91 -7.32
CA GLY A 147 -6.53 -12.00 -8.08
C GLY A 147 -6.08 -13.21 -7.26
N GLY A 148 -6.21 -13.17 -5.93
CA GLY A 148 -5.75 -14.26 -5.08
C GLY A 148 -5.63 -13.90 -3.61
N ALA A 149 -5.20 -14.87 -2.81
CA ALA A 149 -5.12 -14.75 -1.36
C ALA A 149 -3.87 -15.43 -0.79
N TYR A 150 -3.65 -15.25 0.51
CA TYR A 150 -2.76 -16.12 1.30
C TYR A 150 -3.58 -16.66 2.46
N ILE A 151 -3.64 -17.98 2.52
CA ILE A 151 -4.43 -18.70 3.51
C ILE A 151 -3.50 -19.42 4.47
N LYS A 152 -3.78 -19.33 5.77
CA LYS A 152 -3.13 -20.13 6.80
C LYS A 152 -3.96 -21.38 7.03
N THR A 153 -3.30 -22.53 7.13
CA THR A 153 -3.98 -23.83 7.21
C THR A 153 -3.34 -24.74 8.24
N GLY A 154 -4.14 -25.58 8.89
CA GLY A 154 -3.64 -26.62 9.79
C GLY A 154 -3.01 -27.80 9.04
N VAL A 155 -3.35 -27.98 7.76
CA VAL A 155 -2.85 -29.08 6.91
C VAL A 155 -2.25 -28.58 5.60
N PRO A 156 -1.25 -29.27 5.03
CA PRO A 156 -0.73 -29.00 3.69
C PRO A 156 -1.85 -29.09 2.64
N ILE A 157 -1.99 -28.05 1.83
CA ILE A 157 -2.92 -28.07 0.70
C ILE A 157 -2.30 -28.88 -0.45
N GLY A 158 -1.00 -28.74 -0.69
CA GLY A 158 -0.27 -29.42 -1.75
C GLY A 158 0.71 -28.49 -2.45
N ASN A 159 1.47 -29.05 -3.39
CA ASN A 159 2.47 -28.31 -4.15
C ASN A 159 1.85 -27.26 -5.08
N ALA A 160 2.69 -26.39 -5.64
CA ALA A 160 2.27 -25.43 -6.66
C ALA A 160 1.56 -26.14 -7.83
N GLY A 161 0.52 -25.52 -8.37
CA GLY A 161 -0.35 -26.08 -9.42
C GLY A 161 -1.53 -26.90 -8.91
N VAL A 162 -1.61 -27.19 -7.60
CA VAL A 162 -2.76 -27.91 -7.04
C VAL A 162 -4.00 -27.01 -7.07
N GLU A 163 -5.06 -27.49 -7.73
CA GLU A 163 -6.35 -26.84 -7.81
C GLU A 163 -7.29 -27.28 -6.69
N PHE A 164 -8.13 -26.36 -6.23
CA PHE A 164 -9.15 -26.58 -5.21
C PHE A 164 -10.17 -25.43 -5.24
N ARG A 165 -11.30 -25.59 -4.55
CA ARG A 165 -12.28 -24.50 -4.38
C ARG A 165 -12.08 -23.82 -3.04
N LEU A 166 -11.99 -22.49 -3.03
CA LEU A 166 -11.98 -21.68 -1.81
C LEU A 166 -13.33 -21.02 -1.60
N LEU A 167 -13.88 -21.16 -0.39
CA LEU A 167 -15.06 -20.46 0.06
C LEU A 167 -14.66 -19.38 1.06
N ILE A 168 -15.07 -18.14 0.79
CA ILE A 168 -14.78 -16.97 1.62
C ILE A 168 -16.08 -16.28 2.01
N PRO A 169 -16.48 -16.27 3.29
CA PRO A 169 -17.57 -15.43 3.76
C PRO A 169 -17.16 -13.96 3.70
N LEU A 170 -17.86 -13.18 2.88
CA LEU A 170 -17.74 -11.72 2.82
C LEU A 170 -18.52 -11.11 3.98
N LEU A 171 -17.88 -11.06 5.15
CA LEU A 171 -18.47 -10.56 6.39
C LEU A 171 -19.04 -9.13 6.19
N GLY A 172 -20.21 -8.87 6.78
CA GLY A 172 -20.94 -7.60 6.59
C GLY A 172 -21.75 -7.50 5.29
N MET A 173 -21.40 -8.26 4.24
CA MET A 173 -22.18 -8.32 2.99
C MET A 173 -23.24 -9.42 2.98
N LYS A 174 -23.22 -10.34 3.97
CA LYS A 174 -24.10 -11.52 4.05
C LYS A 174 -24.03 -12.37 2.78
N ARG A 175 -22.82 -12.54 2.24
CA ARG A 175 -22.53 -13.33 1.03
C ARG A 175 -21.34 -14.25 1.27
N GLU A 176 -21.28 -15.33 0.52
CA GLU A 176 -20.14 -16.24 0.44
C GLU A 176 -19.64 -16.24 -1.00
N LEU A 177 -18.33 -16.11 -1.18
CA LEU A 177 -17.68 -16.28 -2.47
C LEU A 177 -17.18 -17.70 -2.60
N GLU A 178 -17.49 -18.34 -3.73
CA GLU A 178 -16.89 -19.60 -4.14
C GLU A 178 -15.93 -19.33 -5.30
N LEU A 179 -14.65 -19.63 -5.10
CA LEU A 179 -13.59 -19.31 -6.04
C LEU A 179 -12.77 -20.55 -6.35
N ASP A 180 -12.78 -21.00 -7.61
CA ASP A 180 -11.79 -21.96 -8.07
C ASP A 180 -10.40 -21.34 -7.96
N SER A 181 -9.47 -22.10 -7.41
CA SER A 181 -8.19 -21.58 -6.93
C SER A 181 -7.06 -22.56 -7.19
N GLU A 182 -5.85 -22.04 -7.36
CA GLU A 182 -4.63 -22.81 -7.56
C GLU A 182 -3.56 -22.38 -6.56
N VAL A 183 -2.84 -23.34 -5.98
CA VAL A 183 -1.67 -23.08 -5.15
C VAL A 183 -0.53 -22.52 -6.02
N VAL A 184 -0.05 -21.33 -5.70
CA VAL A 184 1.14 -20.71 -6.35
C VAL A 184 2.41 -21.05 -5.59
N PHE A 185 2.34 -21.06 -4.26
CA PHE A 185 3.42 -21.50 -3.39
C PHE A 185 2.88 -21.98 -2.05
N GLN A 186 3.63 -22.86 -1.39
CA GLN A 186 3.33 -23.34 -0.05
C GLN A 186 4.39 -22.85 0.94
N VAL A 187 3.96 -22.49 2.14
CA VAL A 187 4.82 -22.19 3.28
C VAL A 187 4.79 -23.39 4.22
N THR A 188 5.93 -24.06 4.37
CA THR A 188 6.10 -25.20 5.28
C THR A 188 6.52 -24.70 6.67
N PRO A 189 5.97 -25.25 7.76
CA PRO A 189 6.38 -24.91 9.13
C PRO A 189 7.89 -25.02 9.35
N ASN A 190 8.49 -23.97 9.91
CA ASN A 190 9.87 -23.96 10.37
C ASN A 190 10.09 -22.89 11.46
N GLU A 191 11.26 -22.90 12.10
CA GLU A 191 11.57 -21.93 13.16
C GLU A 191 11.48 -20.47 12.67
N ALA A 192 11.97 -20.19 11.46
CA ALA A 192 12.00 -18.84 10.90
C ALA A 192 10.61 -18.25 10.60
N ASN A 193 9.56 -19.07 10.51
CA ASN A 193 8.17 -18.64 10.35
C ASN A 193 7.29 -18.94 11.57
N ASN A 194 7.88 -19.21 12.74
CA ASN A 194 7.16 -19.58 13.95
C ASN A 194 6.24 -20.80 13.75
N TYR A 195 6.70 -21.77 12.96
CA TYR A 195 5.96 -22.98 12.60
C TYR A 195 4.59 -22.72 11.95
N GLN A 196 4.43 -21.56 11.31
CA GLN A 196 3.22 -21.25 10.56
C GLN A 196 3.19 -22.01 9.23
N GLN A 197 2.00 -22.47 8.88
CA GLN A 197 1.71 -23.11 7.60
C GLN A 197 0.68 -22.31 6.82
N GLY A 198 0.84 -22.29 5.50
CA GLY A 198 -0.12 -21.68 4.61
C GLY A 198 0.23 -21.84 3.15
N ALA A 199 -0.56 -21.22 2.29
CA ALA A 199 -0.35 -21.22 0.86
C ALA A 199 -0.70 -19.86 0.26
N GLY A 200 0.12 -19.39 -0.68
CA GLY A 200 -0.24 -18.33 -1.59
C GLY A 200 -1.02 -18.94 -2.74
N ILE A 201 -2.20 -18.38 -3.02
CA ILE A 201 -3.14 -18.95 -3.98
C ILE A 201 -3.56 -17.89 -5.00
N ARG A 202 -3.84 -18.34 -6.21
CA ARG A 202 -4.38 -17.53 -7.30
C ARG A 202 -5.82 -17.96 -7.56
N PHE A 203 -6.70 -17.01 -7.83
CA PHE A 203 -8.06 -17.32 -8.29
C PHE A 203 -8.05 -17.65 -9.79
N CYS A 204 -8.61 -18.79 -10.14
CA CYS A 204 -8.68 -19.31 -11.50
C CYS A 204 -9.92 -18.73 -12.19
N GLN A 205 -9.72 -17.73 -13.05
CA GLN A 205 -10.77 -17.14 -13.89
C GLN A 205 -12.07 -16.82 -13.12
N PRO A 206 -12.01 -16.03 -12.03
CA PRO A 206 -13.22 -15.65 -11.31
C PRO A 206 -14.18 -14.92 -12.26
N ASP A 207 -15.47 -15.21 -12.14
CA ASP A 207 -16.48 -14.54 -12.96
C ASP A 207 -16.58 -13.04 -12.59
N ALA A 208 -17.15 -12.25 -13.49
CA ALA A 208 -17.22 -10.80 -13.33
C ALA A 208 -18.01 -10.35 -12.07
N GLU A 209 -19.02 -11.12 -11.64
CA GLU A 209 -19.75 -10.81 -10.42
C GLU A 209 -18.91 -11.14 -9.18
N SER A 210 -18.21 -12.28 -9.15
CA SER A 210 -17.29 -12.61 -8.06
C SER A 210 -16.18 -11.56 -7.90
N ILE A 211 -15.58 -11.10 -9.02
CA ILE A 211 -14.59 -10.02 -9.00
C ILE A 211 -15.20 -8.74 -8.42
N ARG A 212 -16.37 -8.33 -8.92
CA ARG A 212 -17.06 -7.12 -8.44
C ARG A 212 -17.37 -7.19 -6.94
N GLN A 213 -17.90 -8.31 -6.47
CA GLN A 213 -18.19 -8.52 -5.05
C GLN A 213 -16.94 -8.43 -4.19
N LEU A 214 -15.83 -9.02 -4.67
CA LEU A 214 -14.55 -9.00 -3.99
C LEU A 214 -13.94 -7.59 -3.94
N GLU A 215 -13.98 -6.84 -5.04
CA GLU A 215 -13.53 -5.45 -5.08
C GLU A 215 -14.39 -4.52 -4.21
N ASP A 216 -15.71 -4.76 -4.17
CA ASP A 216 -16.64 -4.06 -3.29
C ASP A 216 -16.37 -4.35 -1.82
N PHE A 217 -16.10 -5.62 -1.49
CA PHE A 217 -15.72 -6.03 -0.14
C PHE A 217 -14.41 -5.35 0.28
N LEU A 218 -13.36 -5.47 -0.54
CA LEU A 218 -12.05 -4.86 -0.26
C LEU A 218 -12.17 -3.34 -0.09
N ARG A 219 -13.03 -2.68 -0.87
CA ARG A 219 -13.33 -1.24 -0.73
C ARG A 219 -13.90 -0.92 0.65
N ARG A 220 -14.97 -1.62 1.04
CA ARG A 220 -15.65 -1.37 2.32
C ARG A 220 -14.72 -1.61 3.50
N THR A 221 -13.94 -2.70 3.45
CA THR A 221 -12.94 -2.98 4.47
C THR A 221 -11.91 -1.86 4.58
N THR A 222 -11.43 -1.29 3.47
CA THR A 222 -10.50 -0.17 3.56
C THR A 222 -11.14 1.14 4.04
N ASP A 223 -12.40 1.38 3.68
CA ASP A 223 -13.12 2.62 4.03
C ASP A 223 -13.54 2.63 5.51
N ASP A 224 -14.04 1.51 6.04
CA ASP A 224 -14.49 1.39 7.43
C ASP A 224 -13.35 1.63 8.43
N ASP A 225 -12.13 1.23 8.10
CA ASP A 225 -10.95 1.42 8.94
C ASP A 225 -10.40 2.85 8.89
N MET A 226 -10.73 3.60 7.84
CA MET A 226 -10.37 5.02 7.69
C MET A 226 -11.40 5.94 8.34
N ALA A 227 -12.62 5.45 8.59
CA ALA A 227 -13.71 6.19 9.23
C ALA A 227 -13.30 6.80 10.60
N PRO A 228 -12.68 6.11 11.55
CA PRO A 228 -12.33 6.73 12.84
C PRO A 228 -11.17 7.76 12.77
N ALA A 229 -10.41 7.84 11.68
CA ALA A 229 -9.19 8.67 11.60
C ALA A 229 -9.34 9.98 10.81
N PHE A 230 -10.42 10.18 10.06
CA PHE A 230 -10.49 11.26 9.05
C PHE A 230 -11.80 12.07 8.99
N PHE A 231 -12.72 11.94 9.96
CA PHE A 231 -13.93 12.80 9.99
C PHE A 231 -13.60 14.25 10.39
N ALA A 232 -12.97 14.98 9.47
CA ALA A 232 -12.98 16.44 9.37
C ALA A 232 -12.54 16.86 7.94
N GLY A 233 -13.27 16.44 6.90
CA GLY A 233 -12.99 16.94 5.54
C GLY A 233 -13.69 16.13 4.45
N THR A 234 -14.84 16.60 3.98
CA THR A 234 -15.54 16.05 2.83
C THR A 234 -14.92 16.58 1.54
N GLY A 235 -14.06 15.77 0.90
CA GLY A 235 -13.53 16.03 -0.43
C GLY A 235 -13.15 14.71 -1.10
N ARG A 236 -13.54 14.53 -2.37
CA ARG A 236 -13.18 13.36 -3.17
C ARG A 236 -11.73 13.54 -3.63
N ALA A 237 -10.84 12.62 -3.27
CA ALA A 237 -9.41 12.74 -3.55
C ALA A 237 -9.06 12.25 -4.97
N ASP A 238 -8.54 13.14 -5.82
CA ASP A 238 -7.75 12.79 -7.00
C ASP A 238 -6.27 13.05 -6.68
N ALA A 239 -5.38 12.16 -7.12
CA ALA A 239 -3.94 12.32 -6.92
C ALA A 239 -3.38 13.25 -8.01
N THR A 240 -2.94 14.44 -7.63
CA THR A 240 -2.35 15.41 -8.57
C THR A 240 -0.83 15.26 -8.60
N PHE A 241 -0.27 15.02 -9.79
CA PHE A 241 1.18 14.98 -9.99
C PHE A 241 1.71 16.38 -10.24
N VAL A 242 2.68 16.83 -9.43
CA VAL A 242 3.32 18.15 -9.58
C VAL A 242 4.82 17.95 -9.79
N THR A 243 5.27 18.20 -11.02
CA THR A 243 6.71 18.31 -11.30
C THR A 243 7.15 19.73 -10.99
N PRO A 244 8.26 19.97 -10.29
CA PRO A 244 8.80 21.31 -10.15
C PRO A 244 9.09 21.87 -11.55
N MET A 245 8.53 23.04 -11.86
CA MET A 245 8.93 23.79 -13.04
C MET A 245 10.45 23.93 -13.01
N ALA A 246 11.14 23.33 -13.98
CA ALA A 246 12.56 23.57 -14.16
C ALA A 246 12.73 25.08 -14.36
N SER A 247 13.54 25.73 -13.53
CA SER A 247 13.88 27.14 -13.75
C SER A 247 14.56 27.23 -15.12
N GLU A 248 13.88 27.80 -16.09
CA GLU A 248 14.48 28.21 -17.35
C GLU A 248 15.64 29.13 -16.99
N ARG A 249 16.87 28.67 -17.23
CA ARG A 249 18.03 29.56 -17.18
C ARG A 249 17.84 30.58 -18.30
N PRO A 250 17.97 31.89 -18.04
CA PRO A 250 17.94 32.86 -19.11
C PRO A 250 19.12 32.58 -20.06
N LEU A 251 18.82 32.48 -21.35
CA LEU A 251 19.79 32.49 -22.43
C LEU A 251 20.70 33.71 -22.24
N GLN A 252 21.99 33.45 -21.99
CA GLN A 252 23.03 34.47 -22.12
C GLN A 252 23.02 34.93 -23.58
N SER A 253 22.87 36.23 -23.76
CA SER A 253 23.09 36.90 -25.04
C SER A 253 24.59 36.86 -25.33
N ASP A 254 24.96 36.24 -26.44
CA ASP A 254 26.29 36.39 -27.02
C ASP A 254 26.43 37.83 -27.54
N GLU A 255 27.35 38.59 -26.93
CA GLU A 255 27.86 39.85 -27.49
C GLU A 255 28.68 39.54 -28.74
N VAL A 256 28.25 40.15 -29.85
CA VAL A 256 29.04 40.26 -31.08
C VAL A 256 30.00 41.43 -30.93
N HIS A 257 31.30 41.14 -30.93
CA HIS A 257 32.34 42.09 -31.32
C HIS A 257 33.40 41.41 -32.18
#